data_AF-K7L114-F1
#
_entry.id   AF-K7L114-F1
#
_cell.length_a   1.000
_cell.length_b   1.000
_cell.length_c   1.000
_cell.angle_alpha   90.00
_cell.angle_beta   90.00
_cell.angle_gamma   90.00
#
_symmetry.space_group_name_H-M   'P 1'
#
loop_
_entity.id
_entity.type
_entity.pdbx_description
1 polymer ?
#
loop_
_entity_poly.entity_id
_entity_poly.type
_entity_poly.pdbx_seq_one_letter_code
_entity_poly.pdbx_strand_id
1 'polypeptide(L)'
;MHNMLLPHAKAIELYRKHFQAKQRGTIGIVAFSSMCDPLRDEECDRQAVSRGLAFDIAWVLDPLVFGEYPPEMRSILGSKMPVFSPMEMSLIKGSLDFIGMIGVPDYNLHIISAM
;
A
#
# COMPACT_ATOMS: atom_id res chain seq x y z
N MET A 1 -5.86 7.34 2.68
CA MET A 1 -4.67 6.49 2.92
C MET A 1 -3.70 7.05 3.94
N HIS A 2 -3.03 8.21 3.72
CA HIS A 2 -2.04 8.76 4.67
C HIS A 2 -2.49 8.75 6.14
N ASN A 3 -3.67 9.30 6.42
CA ASN A 3 -4.25 9.38 7.76
C ASN A 3 -4.78 8.04 8.32
N MET A 4 -4.73 6.96 7.55
CA MET A 4 -5.07 5.59 8.00
C MET A 4 -3.81 4.80 8.36
N LEU A 5 -2.70 5.03 7.65
CA LEU A 5 -1.42 4.37 7.89
C LEU A 5 -0.81 4.78 9.24
N LEU A 6 -0.93 6.05 9.62
CA LEU A 6 -0.40 6.56 10.89
C LEU A 6 -1.10 5.93 12.12
N PRO A 7 -2.45 5.92 12.23
CA PRO A 7 -3.12 5.20 13.31
C PRO A 7 -2.85 3.70 13.32
N HIS A 8 -2.76 3.06 12.15
CA HIS A 8 -2.41 1.64 12.05
C HIS A 8 -1.05 1.36 12.70
N ALA A 9 -0.03 2.14 12.33
CA ALA A 9 1.31 2.01 12.88
C ALA A 9 1.35 2.26 14.40
N LYS A 10 0.60 3.25 14.90
CA LYS A 10 0.43 3.49 16.35
C LYS A 10 -0.25 2.34 17.07
N ALA A 11 -1.30 1.75 16.47
CA ALA A 11 -1.99 0.61 17.06
C ALA A 11 -1.05 -0.59 17.20
N ILE A 12 -0.17 -0.80 16.22
CA ILE A 12 0.84 -1.86 16.25
C ILE A 12 1.91 -1.58 17.29
N GLU A 13 2.41 -0.34 17.39
CA GLU A 13 3.34 0.05 18.45
C GLU A 13 2.74 -0.22 19.85
N LEU A 14 1.49 0.17 20.08
CA LEU A 14 0.77 -0.10 21.33
C LEU A 14 0.60 -1.60 21.58
N TYR A 15 0.22 -2.37 20.53
CA TYR A 15 0.10 -3.83 20.60
C TYR A 15 1.41 -4.48 21.04
N ARG A 16 2.50 -4.15 20.35
CA ARG A 16 3.86 -4.65 20.62
C ARG A 16 4.30 -4.31 22.04
N LYS A 17 4.08 -3.07 22.48
CA LYS A 17 4.51 -2.58 23.79
C LYS A 17 3.76 -3.20 24.96
N HIS A 18 2.45 -3.41 24.83
CA HIS A 18 1.60 -3.73 25.98
C HIS A 18 1.00 -5.13 25.96
N PHE A 19 0.89 -5.78 24.80
CA PHE A 19 0.06 -6.99 24.65
C PHE A 19 0.82 -8.15 24.01
N GLN A 20 1.70 -7.91 23.03
CA GLN A 20 2.28 -8.97 22.22
C GLN A 20 3.12 -9.97 23.02
N ALA A 21 3.92 -9.52 24.00
CA ALA A 21 4.73 -10.41 24.82
C ALA A 21 3.89 -11.45 25.60
N LYS A 22 2.69 -11.05 26.06
CA LYS A 22 1.78 -11.92 26.81
C LYS A 22 0.88 -12.75 25.88
N GLN A 23 0.33 -12.14 24.85
CA GLN A 23 -0.63 -12.79 23.95
C GLN A 23 0.05 -13.68 22.90
N ARG A 24 1.30 -13.36 22.53
CA ARG A 24 2.08 -14.05 21.50
C ARG A 24 1.37 -14.09 20.14
N GLY A 25 0.58 -13.05 19.84
CA GLY A 25 -0.10 -12.91 18.56
C GLY A 25 0.70 -12.11 17.54
N THR A 26 0.18 -12.07 16.33
CA THR A 26 0.68 -11.26 15.21
C THR A 26 -0.36 -10.24 14.80
N ILE A 27 0.08 -9.10 14.29
CA ILE A 27 -0.78 -8.02 13.82
C ILE A 27 -0.32 -7.54 12.45
N GLY A 28 -1.25 -7.26 11.56
CA GLY A 28 -0.97 -6.87 10.18
C GLY A 28 -2.12 -6.05 9.60
N ILE A 29 -2.04 -5.81 8.30
CA ILE A 29 -3.08 -5.12 7.54
C ILE A 29 -3.61 -6.02 6.43
N VAL A 30 -4.89 -5.89 6.12
CA VAL A 30 -5.49 -6.47 4.91
C VAL A 30 -5.68 -5.33 3.91
N ALA A 31 -5.01 -5.42 2.77
CA ALA A 31 -5.17 -4.48 1.66
C ALA A 31 -6.06 -5.10 0.59
N PHE A 32 -6.99 -4.31 0.07
CA PHE A 32 -7.71 -4.66 -1.15
C PHE A 32 -6.77 -4.53 -2.35
N SER A 33 -6.83 -5.48 -3.27
CA SER A 33 -6.22 -5.36 -4.58
C SER A 33 -7.27 -5.62 -5.64
N SER A 34 -7.37 -4.69 -6.57
CA SER A 34 -7.95 -4.97 -7.87
C SER A 34 -7.03 -5.93 -8.63
N MET A 35 -7.61 -6.96 -9.25
CA MET A 35 -6.88 -7.76 -10.23
C MET A 35 -6.89 -6.97 -11.54
N CYS A 36 -5.72 -6.54 -12.00
CA CYS A 36 -5.61 -5.65 -13.15
C CYS A 36 -4.76 -6.33 -14.23
N ASP A 37 -5.35 -6.50 -15.40
CA ASP A 37 -4.65 -6.98 -16.59
C ASP A 37 -4.57 -5.87 -17.63
N PRO A 38 -3.51 -5.81 -18.45
CA PRO A 38 -3.50 -4.91 -19.58
C PRO A 38 -4.57 -5.34 -20.59
N LEU A 39 -5.30 -4.39 -21.18
CA LEU A 39 -6.32 -4.72 -22.19
C LEU A 39 -5.68 -5.35 -23.44
N ARG A 40 -4.52 -4.85 -23.86
CA ARG A 40 -3.73 -5.36 -24.99
C ARG A 40 -2.32 -5.68 -24.50
N ASP A 41 -1.62 -6.55 -25.22
CA ASP A 41 -0.20 -6.82 -24.99
C ASP A 41 0.70 -5.68 -25.52
N GLU A 42 0.37 -4.45 -25.14
CA GLU A 42 1.06 -3.22 -25.49
C GLU A 42 1.74 -2.64 -24.25
N GLU A 43 2.89 -2.02 -24.44
CA GLU A 43 3.66 -1.41 -23.34
C GLU A 43 2.88 -0.30 -22.63
N CYS A 44 2.08 0.47 -23.37
CA CYS A 44 1.27 1.54 -22.79
C CYS A 44 0.19 1.00 -21.82
N ASP A 45 -0.43 -0.14 -22.15
CA ASP A 45 -1.45 -0.78 -21.30
C ASP A 45 -0.80 -1.44 -20.08
N ARG A 46 0.39 -2.05 -20.21
CA ARG A 46 1.17 -2.54 -19.06
C ARG A 46 1.58 -1.41 -18.10
N GLN A 47 2.02 -0.27 -18.63
CA GLN A 47 2.31 0.90 -17.82
C GLN A 47 1.05 1.48 -17.17
N ALA A 48 -0.10 1.40 -17.84
CA ALA A 48 -1.38 1.80 -17.27
C ALA A 48 -1.76 0.90 -16.09
N VAL A 49 -1.52 -0.42 -16.17
CA VAL A 49 -1.65 -1.35 -15.04
C VAL A 49 -0.71 -0.97 -13.89
N SER A 50 0.57 -0.68 -14.14
CA SER A 50 1.51 -0.25 -13.10
C SER A 50 1.00 1.00 -12.35
N ARG A 51 0.52 2.00 -13.10
CA ARG A 51 -0.11 3.19 -12.50
C ARG A 51 -1.36 2.84 -11.71
N GLY A 52 -2.21 1.95 -12.21
CA GLY A 52 -3.40 1.47 -11.50
C GLY A 52 -3.06 0.83 -10.17
N LEU A 53 -2.13 -0.13 -10.17
CA LEU A 53 -1.67 -0.82 -8.95
C LEU A 53 -0.97 0.11 -7.96
N ALA A 54 -0.25 1.12 -8.46
CA ALA A 54 0.36 2.15 -7.63
C ALA A 54 -0.70 2.93 -6.81
N PHE A 55 -1.86 3.21 -7.40
CA PHE A 55 -2.98 3.91 -6.76
C PHE A 55 -4.01 2.98 -6.12
N ASP A 56 -3.70 1.68 -6.01
CA ASP A 56 -4.55 0.66 -5.41
C ASP A 56 -3.79 0.02 -4.23
N ILE A 57 -3.29 -1.20 -4.38
CA ILE A 57 -2.61 -1.92 -3.30
C ILE A 57 -1.29 -1.28 -2.85
N ALA A 58 -0.46 -0.78 -3.77
CA ALA A 58 0.86 -0.26 -3.42
C ALA A 58 0.78 1.05 -2.64
N TRP A 59 -0.29 1.85 -2.83
CA TRP A 59 -0.54 3.04 -2.01
C TRP A 59 -0.61 2.69 -0.51
N VAL A 60 -1.12 1.49 -0.17
CA VAL A 60 -1.16 1.01 1.21
C VAL A 60 0.16 0.39 1.63
N LEU A 61 0.70 -0.53 0.83
CA LEU A 61 1.79 -1.40 1.25
C LEU A 61 3.18 -0.77 1.17
N ASP A 62 3.46 0.06 0.16
CA ASP A 62 4.81 0.62 -0.04
C ASP A 62 5.27 1.45 1.16
N PRO A 63 4.43 2.32 1.77
CA PRO A 63 4.83 3.02 3.00
C PRO A 63 5.18 2.07 4.14
N LEU A 64 4.43 0.97 4.29
CA LEU A 64 4.61 0.02 5.38
C LEU A 64 5.87 -0.84 5.19
N VAL A 65 6.22 -1.17 3.95
CA VAL A 65 7.36 -2.04 3.61
C VAL A 65 8.65 -1.22 3.40
N PHE A 66 8.57 -0.14 2.61
CA PHE A 66 9.72 0.64 2.18
C PHE A 66 9.90 1.95 2.95
N GLY A 67 8.82 2.51 3.50
CA GLY A 67 8.80 3.80 4.19
C GLY A 67 8.39 4.98 3.29
N GLU A 68 8.12 4.72 2.02
CA GLU A 68 7.80 5.75 1.01
C GLU A 68 6.59 5.32 0.19
N TYR A 69 5.92 6.28 -0.42
CA TYR A 69 4.85 5.99 -1.38
C TYR A 69 5.41 5.49 -2.73
N PRO A 70 4.58 4.78 -3.53
CA PRO A 70 5.00 4.22 -4.81
C PRO A 70 5.63 5.24 -5.76
N PRO A 71 6.67 4.87 -6.53
CA PRO A 71 7.36 5.80 -7.41
C PRO A 71 6.44 6.42 -8.48
N GLU A 72 5.48 5.66 -9.02
CA GLU A 72 4.50 6.17 -9.98
C GLU A 72 3.61 7.24 -9.36
N MET A 73 3.13 7.03 -8.12
CA MET A 73 2.35 8.03 -7.39
C MET A 73 3.15 9.31 -7.17
N ARG A 74 4.41 9.18 -6.74
CA ARG A 74 5.30 10.33 -6.52
C ARG A 74 5.58 11.08 -7.82
N SER A 75 5.78 10.37 -8.93
CA SER A 75 5.98 10.98 -10.24
C SER A 75 4.74 11.76 -10.73
N ILE A 76 3.54 11.20 -10.54
CA ILE A 76 2.28 11.80 -11.02
C ILE A 76 1.80 12.95 -10.12
N LEU A 77 1.88 12.79 -8.81
CA LEU A 77 1.35 13.77 -7.84
C LEU A 77 2.37 14.84 -7.46
N GLY A 78 3.66 14.52 -7.53
CA GLY A 78 4.74 15.43 -7.17
C GLY A 78 4.55 16.06 -5.79
N SER A 79 4.53 17.39 -5.74
CA SER A 79 4.37 18.18 -4.50
C SER A 79 3.01 18.06 -3.82
N LYS A 80 1.99 17.50 -4.50
CA LYS A 80 0.68 17.24 -3.89
C LYS A 80 0.69 16.00 -3.00
N MET A 81 1.76 15.21 -3.04
CA MET A 81 1.86 13.99 -2.25
C MET A 81 2.15 14.34 -0.78
N PRO A 82 1.43 13.76 0.19
CA PRO A 82 1.81 13.89 1.60
C PRO A 82 3.17 13.24 1.83
N VAL A 83 3.97 13.83 2.72
CA VAL A 83 5.31 13.36 3.09
C VAL A 83 5.29 13.01 4.57
N PHE A 84 5.78 11.82 4.93
CA PHE A 84 5.98 11.45 6.32
C PHE A 84 7.17 12.21 6.89
N SER A 85 7.02 12.74 8.10
CA SER A 85 8.17 13.18 8.89
C SER A 85 9.09 11.99 9.19
N PRO A 86 10.38 12.21 9.53
CA PRO A 86 11.29 11.13 9.90
C PRO A 86 10.77 10.24 11.05
N MET A 87 10.07 10.84 12.02
CA MET A 87 9.44 10.10 13.12
C MET A 87 8.29 9.21 12.64
N GLU A 88 7.43 9.74 11.77
CA GLU A 88 6.32 8.98 11.19
C GLU A 88 6.82 7.85 10.29
N MET A 89 7.84 8.11 9.47
CA MET A 89 8.47 7.09 8.62
C MET A 89 9.06 5.95 9.46
N SER A 90 9.74 6.28 10.57
CA SER A 90 10.27 5.27 11.50
C SER A 90 9.17 4.46 12.19
N LEU A 91 7.99 5.05 12.41
CA LEU A 91 6.86 4.38 13.02
C LEU A 91 6.14 3.47 12.01
N ILE A 92 5.97 3.93 10.77
CA ILE A 92 5.23 3.23 9.71
C ILE A 92 6.04 2.06 9.15
N LYS A 93 7.33 2.26 8.86
CA LYS A 93 8.15 1.22 8.23
C LYS A 93 8.30 0.02 9.17
N GLY A 94 7.85 -1.15 8.73
CA GLY A 94 7.86 -2.36 9.53
C GLY A 94 6.75 -2.43 10.60
N SER A 95 5.73 -1.58 10.50
CA SER A 95 4.50 -1.70 11.29
C SER A 95 3.56 -2.77 10.75
N LEU A 96 4.07 -3.99 10.56
CA LEU A 96 3.28 -5.18 10.26
C LEU A 96 4.10 -6.43 10.60
N ASP A 97 3.40 -7.51 10.97
CA ASP A 97 3.97 -8.85 11.09
C ASP A 97 3.57 -9.73 9.88
N PHE A 98 2.47 -9.38 9.21
CA PHE A 98 1.99 -10.04 7.99
C PHE A 98 1.19 -9.07 7.10
N ILE A 99 1.03 -9.43 5.82
CA ILE A 99 0.18 -8.73 4.85
C ILE A 99 -0.93 -9.68 4.43
N GLY A 100 -2.18 -9.26 4.59
CA GLY A 100 -3.33 -9.89 3.96
C GLY A 100 -3.65 -9.19 2.65
N MET A 101 -4.02 -9.95 1.63
CA MET A 101 -4.55 -9.42 0.38
C MET A 101 -5.96 -9.96 0.20
N ILE A 102 -6.90 -9.06 -0.09
CA ILE A 102 -8.26 -9.43 -0.47
C ILE A 102 -8.53 -8.92 -1.89
N GLY A 103 -8.97 -9.81 -2.77
CA GLY A 103 -9.43 -9.48 -4.11
C GLY A 103 -10.81 -10.06 -4.35
N VAL A 104 -11.50 -9.57 -5.37
CA VAL A 104 -12.74 -10.18 -5.84
C VAL A 104 -12.38 -11.27 -6.86
N PRO A 105 -12.77 -12.54 -6.66
CA PRO A 105 -12.56 -13.57 -7.67
C PRO A 105 -13.34 -13.24 -8.95
N ASP A 106 -12.82 -13.66 -10.10
CA ASP A 106 -13.48 -13.60 -11.42
C ASP A 106 -13.77 -12.19 -11.98
N TYR A 107 -13.28 -11.12 -11.32
CA TYR A 107 -13.36 -9.75 -11.80
C TYR A 107 -11.97 -9.15 -11.99
N ASN A 108 -11.48 -9.19 -13.24
CA ASN A 108 -10.28 -8.47 -13.64
C ASN A 108 -10.65 -7.15 -14.30
N LEU A 109 -10.07 -6.05 -13.82
CA LEU A 109 -10.10 -4.77 -14.51
C LEU A 109 -9.11 -4.83 -15.68
N HIS A 110 -9.64 -4.78 -16.90
CA HIS A 110 -8.80 -4.56 -18.07
C HIS A 110 -8.49 -3.07 -18.20
N ILE A 111 -7.24 -2.70 -17.94
CA ILE A 111 -6.81 -1.31 -17.99
C ILE A 111 -6.23 -1.01 -19.37
N ILE A 112 -6.74 0.07 -19.96
CA ILE A 112 -6.21 0.66 -21.19
C ILE A 112 -5.53 1.99 -20.85
N SER A 113 -4.42 2.30 -21.52
CA SER A 113 -3.93 3.68 -21.51
C SER A 113 -4.92 4.57 -22.26
N ALA A 114 -5.32 5.70 -21.67
CA ALA A 114 -5.96 6.77 -22.45
C ALA A 114 -4.91 7.26 -23.47
N MET A 115 -5.13 6.95 -24.75
CA MET A 115 -4.34 7.48 -25.86
C MET A 115 -4.64 8.96 -26.06
#